data_AF-A0A497QVA2-F1
#
_entry.id   AF-A0A497QVA2-F1
#
_cell.length_a   1.000
_cell.length_b   1.000
_cell.length_c   1.000
_cell.angle_alpha   90.00
_cell.angle_beta   90.00
_cell.angle_gamma   90.00
#
_symmetry.space_group_name_H-M   'P 1'
#
loop_
_entity.id
_entity.type
_entity.pdbx_description
1 polymer ?
#
loop_
_entity_poly.entity_id
_entity_poly.type
_entity_poly.pdbx_seq_one_letter_code
_entity_poly.pdbx_strand_id
1 'polypeptide(L)'
;MTKVAIIFGTRKGMTRKSAEIIADILKTKFKLDIALFNAKKAKLKDILEEYENLIIGSGIAMGFWVRTVKKIVQKKDFTNKKVALFVCSGLAGDALKANDKEE
;
A
#
# COMPACT_ATOMS: atom_id res chain seq x y z
N MET A 1 -5.49 -19.83 -8.94
CA MET A 1 -4.47 -19.29 -8.02
C MET A 1 -4.88 -17.87 -7.64
N THR A 2 -4.92 -17.51 -6.36
CA THR A 2 -5.42 -16.19 -5.94
C THR A 2 -4.43 -15.09 -6.33
N LYS A 3 -4.90 -14.11 -7.12
CA LYS A 3 -4.13 -12.95 -7.56
C LYS A 3 -4.20 -11.81 -6.54
N VAL A 4 -3.05 -11.20 -6.26
CA VAL A 4 -2.93 -10.05 -5.36
C VAL A 4 -2.05 -8.98 -6.02
N ALA A 5 -2.51 -7.73 -6.00
CA ALA A 5 -1.70 -6.59 -6.41
C ALA A 5 -1.15 -5.86 -5.18
N ILE A 6 0.16 -5.66 -5.14
CA ILE A 6 0.82 -4.80 -4.17
C ILE A 6 1.15 -3.47 -4.84
N ILE A 7 0.48 -2.40 -4.42
CA ILE A 7 0.68 -1.04 -4.93
C ILE A 7 1.44 -0.24 -3.87
N PHE A 8 2.65 0.21 -4.17
CA PHE A 8 3.47 0.95 -3.20
C PHE A 8 3.89 2.32 -3.69
N GLY A 9 4.01 3.28 -2.77
CA GLY A 9 4.66 4.57 -3.00
C GLY A 9 5.78 4.81 -2.01
N THR A 10 6.93 5.25 -2.51
CA THR A 10 8.13 5.46 -1.69
C THR A 10 8.90 6.70 -2.10
N ARG A 11 9.60 7.34 -1.15
CA ARG A 11 10.56 8.42 -1.41
C ARG A 11 12.01 7.91 -1.42
N LYS A 12 12.39 7.12 -0.42
CA LYS A 12 13.78 6.65 -0.20
C LYS A 12 13.96 5.13 -0.39
N GLY A 13 12.93 4.42 -0.86
CA GLY A 13 13.04 3.00 -1.24
C GLY A 13 12.68 1.98 -0.17
N MET A 14 12.60 2.33 1.12
CA MET A 14 12.29 1.35 2.17
C MET A 14 10.93 0.68 1.99
N THR A 15 9.89 1.44 1.64
CA THR A 15 8.56 0.89 1.33
C THR A 15 8.60 -0.10 0.16
N ARG A 16 9.49 0.11 -0.82
CA ARG A 16 9.68 -0.84 -1.93
C ARG A 16 10.27 -2.15 -1.42
N LYS A 17 11.33 -2.08 -0.62
CA LYS A 17 11.97 -3.26 -0.02
C LYS A 17 10.98 -4.06 0.83
N SER A 18 10.18 -3.37 1.65
CA SER A 18 9.10 -4.01 2.42
C SER A 18 8.06 -4.67 1.51
N ALA A 19 7.65 -4.01 0.43
CA ALA A 19 6.72 -4.58 -0.55
C ALA A 19 7.28 -5.83 -1.25
N GLU A 20 8.58 -5.83 -1.57
CA GLU A 20 9.29 -6.98 -2.15
C GLU A 20 9.36 -8.16 -1.16
N ILE A 21 9.63 -7.90 0.12
CA ILE A 21 9.63 -8.93 1.18
C ILE A 21 8.23 -9.52 1.38
N ILE A 22 7.19 -8.67 1.43
CA ILE A 22 5.80 -9.14 1.53
C ILE A 22 5.47 -10.01 0.31
N ALA A 23 5.82 -9.56 -0.89
CA ALA A 23 5.58 -10.33 -2.12
C ALA A 23 6.28 -11.69 -2.08
N ASP A 24 7.54 -11.73 -1.66
CA ASP A 24 8.32 -12.96 -1.57
C ASP A 24 7.71 -13.96 -0.59
N ILE A 25 7.33 -13.50 0.61
CA ILE A 25 6.67 -14.35 1.62
C ILE A 25 5.34 -14.91 1.09
N LEU A 26 4.51 -14.05 0.48
CA LEU A 26 3.21 -14.46 -0.06
C LEU A 26 3.35 -15.45 -1.23
N LYS A 27 4.35 -15.26 -2.10
CA LYS A 27 4.65 -16.21 -3.18
C LYS A 27 5.19 -17.53 -2.65
N THR A 28 6.21 -17.48 -1.80
CA THR A 28 6.98 -18.67 -1.40
C THR A 28 6.23 -19.54 -0.41
N LYS A 29 5.64 -18.95 0.64
CA LYS A 29 4.96 -19.66 1.72
C LYS A 29 3.50 -19.96 1.41
N PHE A 30 2.81 -19.06 0.72
CA PHE A 30 1.36 -19.15 0.49
C PHE A 30 0.97 -19.46 -0.97
N LYS A 31 1.95 -19.54 -1.88
CA LYS A 31 1.74 -19.87 -3.31
C LYS A 31 0.72 -18.97 -4.01
N LEU A 32 0.69 -17.69 -3.63
CA LEU A 32 -0.16 -16.66 -4.24
C LEU A 32 0.49 -16.05 -5.49
N ASP A 33 -0.33 -15.61 -6.44
CA ASP A 33 0.15 -14.87 -7.61
C ASP A 33 0.22 -13.38 -7.26
N ILE A 34 1.44 -12.85 -7.13
CA ILE A 34 1.67 -11.48 -6.66
C ILE A 34 2.26 -10.62 -7.78
N ALA A 35 1.55 -9.53 -8.09
CA ALA A 35 2.01 -8.46 -8.95
C ALA A 35 2.39 -7.23 -8.12
N LEU A 36 3.53 -6.61 -8.46
CA LEU A 36 4.12 -5.49 -7.70
C LEU A 36 4.13 -4.22 -8.54
N PHE A 37 3.49 -3.15 -8.05
CA PHE A 37 3.28 -1.91 -8.79
C PHE A 37 3.77 -0.68 -8.01
N ASN A 38 4.60 0.14 -8.66
CA ASN A 38 4.93 1.46 -8.12
C ASN A 38 3.80 2.45 -8.45
N ALA A 39 3.17 3.02 -7.43
CA ALA A 39 2.07 3.98 -7.53
C ALA A 39 2.36 5.20 -8.42
N LYS A 40 3.63 5.57 -8.63
CA LYS A 40 4.03 6.66 -9.53
C LYS A 40 3.96 6.27 -11.01
N LYS A 41 4.10 4.98 -11.34
CA LYS A 41 4.21 4.45 -12.72
C LYS A 41 2.98 3.64 -13.15
N ALA A 42 2.18 3.19 -12.20
CA ALA A 42 1.10 2.26 -12.43
C ALA A 42 -0.13 2.91 -13.11
N LYS A 43 -0.76 2.17 -14.03
CA LYS A 43 -2.11 2.47 -14.53
C LYS A 43 -3.12 1.89 -13.55
N LEU A 44 -3.58 2.72 -12.62
CA LEU A 44 -4.41 2.25 -11.50
C LEU A 44 -5.79 1.74 -11.93
N LYS A 45 -6.33 2.23 -13.04
CA LYS A 45 -7.63 1.76 -13.54
C LYS A 45 -7.54 0.26 -13.89
N ASP A 46 -6.56 -0.09 -14.72
CA ASP A 46 -6.29 -1.47 -15.15
C ASP A 46 -6.08 -2.42 -13.96
N ILE A 47 -5.32 -1.97 -12.94
CA ILE A 47 -5.08 -2.77 -11.73
C ILE A 47 -6.38 -2.99 -10.93
N LEU A 48 -7.21 -1.96 -10.79
CA LEU A 48 -8.47 -2.09 -10.05
C LEU A 48 -9.52 -2.89 -10.81
N GLU A 49 -9.43 -2.99 -12.13
CA GLU A 49 -10.27 -3.88 -12.94
C GLU A 49 -9.81 -5.35 -12.83
N GLU A 50 -8.51 -5.61 -12.81
CA GLU A 50 -7.98 -6.98 -12.80
C GLU A 50 -7.92 -7.62 -11.40
N TYR A 51 -7.69 -6.85 -10.33
CA TYR A 51 -7.40 -7.40 -9.00
C TYR A 51 -8.51 -7.10 -7.98
N GLU A 52 -8.94 -8.13 -7.25
CA GLU A 52 -9.85 -8.00 -6.10
C GLU A 52 -9.11 -7.89 -4.76
N ASN A 53 -7.92 -8.49 -4.66
CA ASN A 53 -7.08 -8.46 -3.47
C ASN A 53 -5.96 -7.44 -3.65
N LEU A 54 -5.93 -6.43 -2.79
CA LEU A 54 -5.02 -5.30 -2.90
C LEU A 54 -4.23 -5.13 -1.59
N ILE A 55 -2.93 -4.89 -1.71
CA ILE A 55 -2.09 -4.44 -0.61
C ILE A 55 -1.53 -3.06 -0.99
N ILE A 56 -1.83 -2.04 -0.18
CA ILE A 56 -1.40 -0.67 -0.47
C ILE A 56 -0.35 -0.23 0.54
N GLY A 57 0.84 0.09 0.03
CA GLY A 57 2.00 0.48 0.80
C GLY A 57 2.36 1.95 0.64
N SER A 58 2.66 2.65 1.74
CA SER A 58 3.09 4.04 1.68
C SER A 58 4.28 4.33 2.59
N GLY A 59 5.26 5.06 2.07
CA GLY A 59 6.18 5.79 2.94
C GLY A 59 5.47 6.95 3.64
N ILE A 60 5.80 7.18 4.91
CA ILE A 60 5.38 8.39 5.62
C ILE A 60 6.47 9.45 5.48
N ALA A 61 6.07 10.65 5.06
CA ALA A 61 6.93 11.81 4.96
C ALA A 61 6.22 13.04 5.51
N MET A 62 6.84 13.71 6.49
CA MET A 62 6.26 14.86 7.20
C MET A 62 4.86 14.56 7.75
N GLY A 63 4.67 13.38 8.35
CA GLY A 63 3.38 12.95 8.92
C GLY A 63 2.35 12.46 7.90
N PHE A 64 2.63 12.57 6.60
CA PHE A 64 1.68 12.18 5.56
C PHE A 64 2.15 11.00 4.71
N TRP A 65 1.19 10.27 4.16
CA TRP A 65 1.42 9.30 3.10
C TRP A 65 2.03 10.00 1.87
N VAL A 66 2.87 9.28 1.11
CA VAL A 66 3.34 9.76 -0.19
C VAL A 66 2.14 10.18 -1.05
N ARG A 67 2.21 11.39 -1.63
CA ARG A 67 1.11 12.07 -2.33
C ARG A 67 0.43 11.20 -3.39
N THR A 68 1.19 10.38 -4.11
CA THR A 68 0.62 9.46 -5.11
C THR A 68 -0.32 8.47 -4.44
N VAL A 69 0.12 7.74 -3.42
CA VAL A 69 -0.69 6.77 -2.67
C VAL A 69 -1.88 7.43 -1.99
N LYS A 70 -1.69 8.59 -1.36
CA LYS A 70 -2.79 9.37 -0.76
C LYS A 70 -3.90 9.63 -1.78
N LYS A 71 -3.55 10.04 -3.01
CA LYS A 71 -4.54 10.25 -4.08
C LYS A 71 -5.25 8.96 -4.51
N ILE A 72 -4.57 7.81 -4.48
CA ILE A 72 -5.21 6.52 -4.79
C ILE A 72 -6.29 6.23 -3.77
N VAL A 73 -5.92 6.22 -2.49
CA VAL A 73 -6.82 5.87 -1.39
C VAL A 73 -8.01 6.82 -1.30
N GLN A 74 -7.82 8.12 -1.58
CA GLN A 74 -8.89 9.11 -1.52
C GLN A 74 -9.81 9.17 -2.75
N LYS A 75 -9.33 8.80 -3.94
CA LYS A 75 -10.06 9.05 -5.19
C LYS A 75 -10.52 7.80 -5.93
N LYS A 76 -10.10 6.62 -5.48
CA LYS A 76 -10.44 5.36 -6.13
C LYS A 76 -11.52 4.64 -5.36
N ASP A 77 -12.37 3.98 -6.12
CA ASP A 77 -13.38 3.10 -5.58
C ASP A 77 -12.73 1.74 -5.25
N PHE A 78 -12.96 1.30 -4.03
CA PHE A 78 -12.52 0.01 -3.51
C PHE A 78 -13.70 -0.88 -3.15
N THR A 79 -14.91 -0.53 -3.60
CA THR A 79 -16.10 -1.38 -3.46
C THR A 79 -15.79 -2.76 -4.02
N ASN A 80 -16.13 -3.80 -3.24
CA ASN A 80 -15.85 -5.21 -3.53
C ASN A 80 -14.35 -5.58 -3.58
N LYS A 81 -13.44 -4.73 -3.07
CA LYS A 81 -12.01 -5.04 -2.95
C LYS A 81 -11.66 -5.45 -1.52
N LYS A 82 -10.81 -6.46 -1.38
CA LYS A 82 -10.16 -6.80 -0.11
C LYS A 82 -8.85 -6.02 -0.02
N VAL A 83 -8.81 -5.01 0.84
CA VAL A 83 -7.68 -4.08 0.94
C VAL A 83 -6.94 -4.28 2.25
N ALA A 84 -5.63 -4.51 2.17
CA ALA A 84 -4.70 -4.42 3.29
C ALA A 84 -3.79 -3.19 3.13
N LEU A 85 -3.36 -2.60 4.23
CA LEU A 85 -2.51 -1.42 4.25
C LEU A 85 -1.22 -1.69 5.02
N PHE A 86 -0.12 -1.09 4.57
CA PHE A 86 1.11 -1.01 5.37
C PHE A 86 1.81 0.33 5.17
N VAL A 87 2.59 0.73 6.17
CA VAL A 87 3.37 1.97 6.12
C VAL A 87 4.82 1.74 6.54
N CYS A 88 5.72 2.56 6.01
CA CYS A 88 7.09 2.68 6.52
C CYS A 88 7.30 4.12 6.98
N SER A 89 7.58 4.31 8.26
CA SER A 89 7.84 5.61 8.89
C SER A 89 9.18 5.61 9.61
N GLY A 90 9.77 6.80 9.76
CA GLY A 90 10.99 6.96 10.57
C GLY A 90 10.71 7.13 12.07
N LEU A 91 9.46 7.40 12.42
CA LEU A 91 8.99 7.52 13.80
C LEU A 91 7.70 6.72 13.94
N ALA A 92 7.53 6.05 15.07
CA ALA A 92 6.25 5.50 15.47
C ALA A 92 5.37 6.64 16.00
N GLY A 93 4.08 6.61 15.67
CA GLY A 93 3.11 7.51 16.30
C GLY A 93 2.73 6.99 17.69
N ASP A 94 2.45 7.89 18.62
CA ASP A 94 1.79 7.55 19.89
C ASP A 94 0.31 7.31 19.59
N ALA A 95 -0.12 6.05 19.52
CA ALA A 95 -1.52 5.69 19.24
C ALA A 95 -2.51 6.29 20.26
N LEU A 96 -2.05 6.57 21.48
CA LEU A 96 -2.86 7.11 22.58
C LEU A 96 -3.05 8.64 22.53
N LYS A 97 -2.22 9.39 21.80
CA LYS A 97 -2.29 10.86 21.73
C LYS A 97 -2.99 11.39 20.47
N ALA A 98 -3.42 10.49 19.58
CA ALA A 98 -4.03 10.86 18.31
C ALA A 98 -5.49 11.36 18.47
N ASN A 99 -6.13 11.14 19.62
CA ASN A 99 -7.51 11.55 19.89
C ASN A 99 -7.64 12.95 20.53
N ASP A 100 -6.54 13.63 20.88
CA ASP A 100 -6.61 14.91 21.62
C ASP A 100 -6.51 16.16 20.74
N LYS A 101 -6.65 16.03 19.40
CA LYS A 101 -6.52 17.16 18.46
C LYS A 101 -7.55 17.19 17.34
N GLU A 102 -8.78 16.82 17.63
CA GLU A 102 -9.95 17.22 16.84
C GLU A 102 -10.98 17.91 17.77
N GLU A 103 -10.68 19.15 18.14
CA GLU A 103 -11.66 20.21 18.48
C GLU A 103 -11.29 21.48 17.69
#